data_AF-A0A521Q3X9-F1
#
_entry.id   AF-A0A521Q3X9-F1
#
_cell.length_a   1.000
_cell.length_b   1.000
_cell.length_c   1.000
_cell.angle_alpha   90.00
_cell.angle_beta   90.00
_cell.angle_gamma   90.00
#
_symmetry.space_group_name_H-M   'P 1'
#
loop_
_entity.id
_entity.type
_entity.pdbx_description
1 polymer ?
#
loop_
_entity_poly.entity_id
_entity_poly.type
_entity_poly.pdbx_seq_one_letter_code
_entity_poly.pdbx_strand_id
1 'polypeptide(L)'
;MSKDIDKPDGKELPARAGELAALAWSGDNATSQENHHDIQPTATTRSAPQPMAGEPRESDAGAGSVSPAGGALHAEFDGAGERASEPSAFGASAESTRPLDATRELATTAGTLTYTEVSERIAVNIARCLDALLEQSPEDIRITPEWVCAIHRGIAGELFPDWAGRFRKTDVQVGSHFPPSSHEIAVYINNFCLDLDERLRHLQDAASIAELLAWVDWRFQWIHPYKDFNGRTGRILLVALGYKLGLPPADPAASESGKAAYLDALRSADSGDIGPLTELWLSRLGSVD
;
A
#
# COMPACT_ATOMS: atom_id res chain seq x y z
N MET A 1 -48.95 -15.38 5.24
CA MET A 1 -48.31 -15.93 4.04
C MET A 1 -47.12 -15.04 3.74
N SER A 2 -45.93 -15.48 4.17
CA SER A 2 -44.64 -14.83 3.92
C SER A 2 -44.39 -14.73 2.42
N LYS A 3 -43.82 -13.61 1.98
CA LYS A 3 -43.13 -13.53 0.70
C LYS A 3 -41.65 -13.56 0.99
N ASP A 4 -41.01 -14.61 0.51
CA ASP A 4 -39.56 -14.79 0.50
C ASP A 4 -38.93 -13.64 -0.30
N ILE A 5 -38.01 -12.93 0.35
CA ILE A 5 -37.14 -11.95 -0.30
C ILE A 5 -35.86 -12.71 -0.61
N ASP A 6 -35.61 -12.84 -1.91
CA ASP A 6 -34.45 -13.47 -2.51
C ASP A 6 -33.17 -12.77 -2.04
N LYS A 7 -32.23 -13.56 -1.50
CA LYS A 7 -30.90 -13.10 -1.08
C LYS A 7 -30.05 -13.01 -2.35
N PRO A 8 -29.32 -11.91 -2.61
CA PRO A 8 -28.45 -11.89 -3.78
C PRO A 8 -27.30 -12.90 -3.58
N ASP A 9 -27.13 -13.77 -4.57
CA ASP A 9 -26.05 -14.74 -4.67
C ASP A 9 -24.70 -14.06 -4.48
N GLY A 10 -24.04 -14.37 -3.36
CA GLY A 10 -22.63 -14.06 -3.14
C GLY A 10 -21.80 -14.91 -4.09
N LYS A 11 -21.44 -14.35 -5.25
CA LYS A 11 -20.41 -14.93 -6.10
C LYS A 11 -19.08 -14.87 -5.34
N GLU A 12 -18.55 -16.06 -5.04
CA GLU A 12 -17.22 -16.25 -4.47
C GLU A 12 -16.18 -15.43 -5.24
N LEU A 13 -15.27 -14.77 -4.50
CA LEU A 13 -14.02 -14.28 -5.08
C LEU A 13 -13.34 -15.48 -5.74
N PRO A 14 -12.97 -15.42 -7.02
CA PRO A 14 -12.49 -16.61 -7.70
C PRO A 14 -11.18 -17.05 -7.05
N ALA A 15 -11.11 -18.32 -6.62
CA ALA A 15 -9.91 -18.99 -6.10
C ALA A 15 -8.65 -18.72 -6.95
N ARG A 16 -8.84 -18.38 -8.24
CA ARG A 16 -7.83 -17.88 -9.17
C ARG A 16 -7.00 -16.71 -8.67
N ALA A 17 -7.54 -15.73 -7.92
CA ALA A 17 -6.74 -14.57 -7.52
C ALA A 17 -5.62 -14.93 -6.54
N GLY A 18 -5.90 -15.85 -5.60
CA GLY A 18 -4.90 -16.41 -4.70
C GLY A 18 -3.92 -17.35 -5.40
N GLU A 19 -4.38 -18.13 -6.40
CA GLU A 19 -3.50 -18.95 -7.25
C GLU A 19 -2.59 -18.08 -8.15
N LEU A 20 -3.09 -16.97 -8.68
CA LEU A 20 -2.34 -16.03 -9.51
C LEU A 20 -1.33 -15.24 -8.71
N ALA A 21 -1.66 -14.86 -7.47
CA ALA A 21 -0.67 -14.36 -6.53
C ALA A 21 0.38 -15.44 -6.25
N ALA A 22 -0.01 -16.66 -5.89
CA ALA A 22 0.95 -17.75 -5.67
C ALA A 22 1.83 -18.06 -6.90
N LEU A 23 1.30 -17.93 -8.13
CA LEU A 23 2.03 -18.09 -9.40
C LEU A 23 2.94 -16.91 -9.72
N ALA A 24 2.53 -15.68 -9.43
CA ALA A 24 3.39 -14.50 -9.53
C ALA A 24 4.58 -14.58 -8.54
N TRP A 25 4.39 -15.34 -7.46
CA TRP A 25 5.34 -15.54 -6.37
C TRP A 25 6.25 -16.74 -6.60
N SER A 26 5.75 -17.79 -7.26
CA SER A 26 6.52 -18.98 -7.60
C SER A 26 7.27 -18.75 -8.92
N GLY A 27 8.29 -17.88 -8.89
CA GLY A 27 9.21 -17.71 -10.01
C GLY A 27 10.03 -18.98 -10.24
N ASP A 28 9.48 -19.96 -10.96
CA ASP A 28 10.23 -21.15 -11.36
C ASP A 28 11.27 -20.78 -12.42
N ASN A 29 12.53 -20.84 -12.00
CA ASN A 29 13.72 -20.76 -12.81
C ASN A 29 13.80 -21.98 -13.74
N ALA A 30 13.11 -21.91 -14.89
CA ALA A 30 13.20 -22.91 -15.93
C ALA A 30 14.57 -22.79 -16.64
N THR A 31 15.49 -23.64 -16.21
CA THR A 31 16.77 -23.94 -16.86
C THR A 31 16.58 -24.23 -18.35
N SER A 32 17.12 -23.36 -19.20
CA SER A 32 17.23 -23.62 -20.63
C SER A 32 18.38 -24.61 -20.87
N GLN A 33 18.03 -25.81 -21.36
CA GLN A 33 18.98 -26.76 -21.90
C GLN A 33 19.65 -26.20 -23.16
N GLU A 34 20.97 -26.11 -23.12
CA GLU A 34 21.82 -25.82 -24.29
C GLU A 34 21.80 -26.99 -25.28
N ASN A 35 21.68 -26.69 -26.57
CA ASN A 35 22.10 -27.58 -27.65
C ASN A 35 22.86 -26.81 -28.74
N HIS A 36 24.17 -27.09 -28.79
CA HIS A 36 25.14 -27.08 -29.89
C HIS A 36 24.78 -26.37 -31.21
N HIS A 37 25.67 -25.46 -31.66
CA HIS A 37 26.42 -25.65 -32.90
C HIS A 37 27.72 -24.82 -32.95
N ASP A 38 28.76 -25.48 -33.46
CA ASP A 38 30.13 -25.02 -33.80
C ASP A 38 30.23 -23.65 -34.47
N ILE A 39 31.29 -22.88 -34.18
CA ILE A 39 32.35 -22.41 -35.11
C ILE A 39 33.58 -21.90 -34.30
N GLN A 40 34.76 -22.49 -34.51
CA GLN A 40 36.12 -21.94 -34.23
C GLN A 40 36.75 -21.45 -35.56
N PRO A 41 37.95 -20.78 -35.64
CA PRO A 41 39.01 -20.52 -34.63
C PRO A 41 39.46 -19.01 -34.59
N THR A 42 40.36 -18.49 -33.73
CA THR A 42 41.83 -18.70 -33.71
C THR A 42 42.52 -18.03 -32.48
N ALA A 43 43.45 -18.79 -31.86
CA ALA A 43 44.81 -18.43 -31.36
C ALA A 43 45.00 -17.24 -30.36
N THR A 44 45.79 -17.26 -29.28
CA THR A 44 47.11 -17.89 -29.00
C THR A 44 47.48 -17.74 -27.50
N THR A 45 48.34 -18.66 -27.00
CA THR A 45 49.32 -18.55 -25.85
C THR A 45 48.82 -18.54 -24.38
N ARG A 46 48.99 -19.62 -23.59
CA ARG A 46 50.18 -20.05 -22.74
C ARG A 46 50.45 -19.09 -21.55
N SER A 47 50.61 -19.44 -20.27
CA SER A 47 50.94 -20.69 -19.53
C SER A 47 50.61 -20.51 -18.02
N ALA A 48 50.37 -21.63 -17.31
CA ALA A 48 50.47 -21.79 -15.84
C ALA A 48 51.90 -22.35 -15.48
N PRO A 49 52.36 -22.60 -14.21
CA PRO A 49 51.61 -23.14 -13.06
C PRO A 49 51.97 -22.61 -11.63
N GLN A 50 51.21 -23.09 -10.62
CA GLN A 50 51.37 -22.93 -9.16
C GLN A 50 52.64 -23.63 -8.59
N PRO A 51 52.96 -23.54 -7.27
CA PRO A 51 52.36 -24.46 -6.26
C PRO A 51 52.25 -23.97 -4.77
N MET A 52 51.22 -24.50 -4.08
CA MET A 52 51.19 -25.16 -2.76
C MET A 52 51.47 -24.44 -1.40
N ALA A 53 50.54 -24.74 -0.47
CA ALA A 53 50.71 -25.19 0.94
C ALA A 53 50.33 -24.23 2.09
N GLY A 54 49.42 -24.71 2.96
CA GLY A 54 49.37 -24.35 4.38
C GLY A 54 47.96 -24.25 5.00
N GLU A 55 47.44 -25.33 5.60
CA GLU A 55 46.53 -25.22 6.77
C GLU A 55 47.38 -25.06 8.06
N PRO A 56 46.85 -24.45 9.14
CA PRO A 56 46.16 -25.24 10.18
C PRO A 56 45.07 -24.55 11.05
N ARG A 57 44.11 -25.37 11.49
CA ARG A 57 43.49 -25.53 12.85
C ARG A 57 42.76 -24.40 13.62
N GLU A 58 41.47 -24.67 13.83
CA GLU A 58 40.67 -24.83 15.08
C GLU A 58 40.38 -23.70 16.11
N SER A 59 39.22 -23.89 16.75
CA SER A 59 38.54 -23.22 17.88
C SER A 59 37.64 -22.03 17.50
N ASP A 60 36.41 -21.85 18.00
CA ASP A 60 35.76 -22.39 19.20
C ASP A 60 34.21 -22.31 19.09
N ALA A 61 33.55 -22.95 20.06
CA ALA A 61 32.13 -23.24 20.23
C ALA A 61 31.13 -22.06 20.21
N GLY A 62 29.83 -22.37 19.99
CA GLY A 62 28.74 -21.49 20.42
C GLY A 62 27.35 -21.74 19.81
N ALA A 63 26.57 -22.60 20.48
CA ALA A 63 25.11 -22.77 20.45
C ALA A 63 24.26 -21.80 19.58
N GLY A 64 23.62 -22.33 18.53
CA GLY A 64 22.53 -21.67 17.82
C GLY A 64 21.21 -21.75 18.58
N SER A 65 20.87 -20.70 19.31
CA SER A 65 19.53 -20.44 19.82
C SER A 65 18.67 -19.88 18.70
N VAL A 66 17.54 -20.52 18.43
CA VAL A 66 16.47 -20.04 17.55
C VAL A 66 15.83 -18.83 18.22
N SER A 67 15.90 -17.66 17.57
CA SER A 67 15.15 -16.46 17.98
C SER A 67 14.12 -16.11 16.90
N PRO A 68 12.87 -15.79 17.28
CA PRO A 68 11.83 -15.40 16.34
C PRO A 68 12.03 -13.93 15.97
N ALA A 69 12.20 -13.63 14.69
CA ALA A 69 12.22 -12.26 14.18
C ALA A 69 10.78 -11.77 14.00
N GLY A 70 10.14 -11.43 15.13
CA GLY A 70 9.01 -10.52 15.17
C GLY A 70 9.51 -9.15 15.63
N GLY A 71 9.37 -8.13 14.79
CA GLY A 71 9.55 -6.74 15.21
C GLY A 71 10.39 -5.90 14.27
N ALA A 72 9.71 -5.11 13.44
CA ALA A 72 10.06 -3.73 13.08
C ALA A 72 9.05 -3.20 12.04
N LEU A 73 7.80 -2.98 12.45
CA LEU A 73 6.78 -2.30 11.64
C LEU A 73 6.35 -0.98 12.31
N HIS A 74 7.31 -0.20 12.80
CA HIS A 74 6.99 1.07 13.47
C HIS A 74 8.09 2.12 13.23
N ALA A 75 7.99 2.81 12.10
CA ALA A 75 8.41 4.20 11.92
C ALA A 75 7.88 4.68 10.55
N GLU A 76 7.32 5.90 10.47
CA GLU A 76 7.11 6.66 9.22
C GLU A 76 5.85 6.37 8.35
N PHE A 77 4.66 6.40 8.97
CA PHE A 77 3.37 6.23 8.27
C PHE A 77 2.77 7.49 7.57
N ASP A 78 3.54 8.56 7.34
CA ASP A 78 3.01 9.89 7.00
C ASP A 78 3.28 10.41 5.57
N GLY A 79 3.61 9.53 4.62
CA GLY A 79 3.99 9.98 3.25
C GLY A 79 2.91 10.64 2.39
N ALA A 80 1.62 10.62 2.75
CA ALA A 80 0.55 11.10 1.85
C ALA A 80 0.35 12.63 1.86
N GLY A 81 0.76 13.30 2.94
CA GLY A 81 0.68 14.75 3.00
C GLY A 81 1.68 15.43 2.07
N GLU A 82 2.80 14.77 1.75
CA GLU A 82 3.97 15.40 1.13
C GLU A 82 3.88 15.54 -0.39
N ARG A 83 2.68 15.66 -0.95
CA ARG A 83 2.47 15.96 -2.39
C ARG A 83 2.94 17.37 -2.81
N ALA A 84 3.82 18.01 -2.06
CA ALA A 84 4.22 19.39 -2.25
C ALA A 84 5.10 19.59 -3.52
N SER A 85 4.89 20.73 -4.17
CA SER A 85 5.82 21.37 -5.10
C SER A 85 5.78 22.88 -4.79
N GLU A 86 6.81 23.62 -5.23
CA GLU A 86 7.02 25.06 -4.96
C GLU A 86 5.80 25.95 -5.28
N PRO A 87 5.64 27.11 -4.59
CA PRO A 87 4.36 27.80 -4.50
C PRO A 87 3.92 28.43 -5.84
N SER A 88 2.74 28.04 -6.30
CA SER A 88 1.97 28.80 -7.31
C SER A 88 0.88 29.60 -6.60
N ALA A 89 0.93 30.92 -6.76
CA ALA A 89 0.00 31.86 -6.15
C ALA A 89 -1.23 32.06 -7.04
N PHE A 90 -2.35 31.39 -6.75
CA PHE A 90 -3.68 31.87 -7.15
C PHE A 90 -4.77 31.36 -6.20
N GLY A 91 -5.66 32.26 -5.79
CA GLY A 91 -6.55 32.08 -4.65
C GLY A 91 -7.89 31.38 -4.92
N ALA A 92 -8.27 30.55 -3.96
CA ALA A 92 -9.60 30.36 -3.38
C ALA A 92 -9.35 29.66 -2.01
N SER A 93 -10.20 29.88 -1.00
CA SER A 93 -9.94 29.42 0.39
C SER A 93 -10.15 27.90 0.57
N ALA A 94 -9.34 27.09 -0.10
CA ALA A 94 -9.21 25.67 0.22
C ALA A 94 -8.34 25.53 1.46
N GLU A 95 -8.84 24.83 2.49
CA GLU A 95 -7.99 24.45 3.62
C GLU A 95 -6.94 23.45 3.10
N SER A 96 -5.66 23.79 3.33
CA SER A 96 -4.53 23.01 2.85
C SER A 96 -4.26 21.86 3.82
N THR A 97 -4.26 20.61 3.35
CA THR A 97 -4.00 19.41 4.18
C THR A 97 -2.50 19.08 4.29
N ARG A 98 -1.64 20.10 4.22
CA ARG A 98 -0.18 19.93 4.25
C ARG A 98 0.27 19.15 5.50
N PRO A 99 1.27 18.28 5.41
CA PRO A 99 2.09 17.89 6.53
C PRO A 99 2.95 19.12 6.83
N LEU A 100 2.48 19.87 7.80
CA LEU A 100 3.15 21.03 8.34
C LEU A 100 3.84 20.56 9.61
N ASP A 101 5.01 21.15 9.85
CA ASP A 101 5.88 20.99 11.02
C ASP A 101 5.20 20.46 12.29
N ALA A 102 5.98 19.74 13.11
CA ALA A 102 5.63 19.25 14.45
C ALA A 102 5.01 20.29 15.42
N THR A 103 4.86 21.54 14.99
CA THR A 103 4.17 22.66 15.64
C THR A 103 2.66 22.73 15.43
N ARG A 104 2.02 21.85 14.64
CA ARG A 104 0.55 21.81 14.57
C ARG A 104 -0.03 21.15 15.82
N GLU A 105 -0.67 21.96 16.64
CA GLU A 105 -1.52 21.49 17.74
C GLU A 105 -2.92 21.13 17.22
N LEU A 106 -3.47 20.01 17.71
CA LEU A 106 -4.79 19.51 17.37
C LEU A 106 -5.64 19.45 18.62
N ALA A 107 -6.84 20.03 18.55
CA ALA A 107 -7.85 19.88 19.58
C ALA A 107 -8.40 18.44 19.51
N THR A 108 -8.14 17.65 20.56
CA THR A 108 -8.59 16.26 20.69
C THR A 108 -9.47 16.10 21.92
N THR A 109 -10.11 14.93 22.06
CA THR A 109 -10.82 14.54 23.30
C THR A 109 -9.91 14.48 24.54
N ALA A 110 -8.60 14.32 24.36
CA ALA A 110 -7.61 14.31 25.43
C ALA A 110 -6.99 15.70 25.70
N GLY A 111 -7.60 16.76 25.17
CA GLY A 111 -7.06 18.12 25.17
C GLY A 111 -6.27 18.42 23.91
N THR A 112 -5.57 19.55 23.92
CA THR A 112 -4.70 19.96 22.82
C THR A 112 -3.44 19.10 22.84
N LEU A 113 -3.16 18.42 21.73
CA LEU A 113 -1.98 17.57 21.54
C LEU A 113 -1.18 18.07 20.34
N THR A 114 0.14 17.92 20.39
CA THR A 114 0.99 18.09 19.21
C THR A 114 0.68 17.03 18.16
N TYR A 115 1.00 17.32 16.90
CA TYR A 115 0.83 16.33 15.84
C TYR A 115 1.63 15.04 16.12
N THR A 116 2.82 15.13 16.71
CA THR A 116 3.62 13.96 17.10
C THR A 116 2.89 13.08 18.12
N GLU A 117 2.34 13.66 19.19
CA GLU A 117 1.57 12.91 20.19
C GLU A 117 0.31 12.27 19.59
N VAL A 118 -0.36 12.99 18.68
CA VAL A 118 -1.49 12.41 17.93
C VAL A 118 -1.01 11.26 17.06
N SER A 119 0.11 11.43 16.35
CA SER A 119 0.68 10.43 15.45
C SER A 119 0.97 9.12 16.20
N GLU A 120 1.63 9.21 17.35
CA GLU A 120 1.95 8.06 18.22
C GLU A 120 0.69 7.32 18.68
N ARG A 121 -0.34 8.04 19.14
CA ARG A 121 -1.61 7.43 19.56
C ARG A 121 -2.35 6.76 18.41
N ILE A 122 -2.37 7.41 17.25
CA ILE A 122 -3.00 6.85 16.05
C ILE A 122 -2.22 5.61 15.56
N ALA A 123 -0.90 5.54 15.72
CA ALA A 123 -0.12 4.36 15.33
C ALA A 123 -0.57 3.10 16.10
N VAL A 124 -0.88 3.24 17.40
CA VAL A 124 -1.48 2.16 18.20
C VAL A 124 -2.86 1.76 17.65
N ASN A 125 -3.68 2.74 17.25
CA ASN A 125 -5.00 2.47 16.68
C ASN A 125 -4.92 1.80 15.30
N ILE A 126 -3.94 2.16 14.47
CA ILE A 126 -3.66 1.47 13.20
C ILE A 126 -3.31 0.01 13.46
N ALA A 127 -2.43 -0.28 14.42
CA ALA A 127 -2.07 -1.65 14.78
C ALA A 127 -3.33 -2.46 15.17
N ARG A 128 -4.20 -1.90 16.01
CA ARG A 128 -5.49 -2.55 16.37
C ARG A 128 -6.40 -2.76 15.16
N CYS A 129 -6.46 -1.82 14.23
CA CYS A 129 -7.24 -1.98 13.00
C CYS A 129 -6.69 -3.10 12.12
N LEU A 130 -5.37 -3.23 12.04
CA LEU A 130 -4.71 -4.30 11.30
C LEU A 130 -4.90 -5.66 11.98
N ASP A 131 -4.80 -5.74 13.30
CA ASP A 131 -5.08 -6.97 14.05
C ASP A 131 -6.52 -7.44 13.80
N ALA A 132 -7.50 -6.54 13.96
CA ALA A 132 -8.91 -6.85 13.70
C ALA A 132 -9.20 -7.21 12.23
N LEU A 133 -8.40 -6.69 11.29
CA LEU A 133 -8.48 -7.06 9.87
C LEU A 133 -7.97 -8.48 9.64
N LEU A 134 -6.84 -8.84 10.24
CA LEU A 134 -6.19 -10.15 10.10
C LEU A 134 -6.89 -11.27 10.88
N GLU A 135 -7.75 -10.93 11.84
CA GLU A 135 -8.64 -11.88 12.52
C GLU A 135 -9.83 -12.34 11.64
N GLN A 136 -10.13 -11.63 10.55
CA GLN A 136 -11.21 -11.97 9.63
C GLN A 136 -10.70 -12.90 8.53
N SER A 137 -11.58 -13.76 8.01
CA SER A 137 -11.24 -14.53 6.81
C SER A 137 -11.13 -13.58 5.60
N PRO A 138 -10.12 -13.74 4.72
CA PRO A 138 -9.95 -12.86 3.55
C PRO A 138 -11.21 -12.73 2.69
N GLU A 139 -11.97 -13.80 2.51
CA GLU A 139 -13.21 -13.85 1.73
C GLU A 139 -14.35 -13.03 2.35
N ASP A 140 -14.33 -12.75 3.65
CA ASP A 140 -15.36 -11.99 4.36
C ASP A 140 -15.13 -10.48 4.29
N ILE A 141 -13.91 -10.05 3.98
CA ILE A 141 -13.57 -8.63 3.87
C ILE A 141 -14.30 -8.03 2.66
N ARG A 142 -15.30 -7.19 2.91
CA ARG A 142 -16.04 -6.44 1.88
C ARG A 142 -15.68 -4.96 1.99
N ILE A 143 -14.99 -4.44 0.98
CA ILE A 143 -14.57 -3.03 0.94
C ILE A 143 -15.74 -2.20 0.43
N THR A 144 -16.59 -1.75 1.35
CA THR A 144 -17.74 -0.87 1.08
C THR A 144 -17.47 0.55 1.60
N PRO A 145 -18.30 1.56 1.24
CA PRO A 145 -18.19 2.90 1.82
C PRO A 145 -18.22 2.88 3.36
N GLU A 146 -19.08 2.04 3.95
CA GLU A 146 -19.19 1.85 5.40
C GLU A 146 -17.92 1.25 5.99
N TRP A 147 -17.32 0.26 5.31
CA TRP A 147 -16.05 -0.34 5.74
C TRP A 147 -14.93 0.71 5.77
N VAL A 148 -14.78 1.51 4.72
CA VAL A 148 -13.75 2.57 4.68
C VAL A 148 -14.01 3.61 5.78
N CYS A 149 -15.26 3.99 6.01
CA CYS A 149 -15.62 4.90 7.10
C CYS A 149 -15.33 4.28 8.49
N ALA A 150 -15.56 2.98 8.65
CA ALA A 150 -15.29 2.26 9.88
C ALA A 150 -13.79 2.17 10.17
N ILE A 151 -12.95 1.89 9.16
CA ILE A 151 -11.49 1.93 9.29
C ILE A 151 -11.02 3.32 9.70
N HIS A 152 -11.44 4.37 9.01
CA HIS A 152 -11.07 5.73 9.40
C HIS A 152 -11.53 6.08 10.83
N ARG A 153 -12.71 5.60 11.25
CA ARG A 153 -13.17 5.74 12.62
C ARG A 153 -12.32 4.96 13.61
N GLY A 154 -11.88 3.74 13.28
CA GLY A 154 -10.98 2.95 14.12
C GLY A 154 -9.63 3.64 14.33
N ILE A 155 -9.09 4.26 13.27
CA ILE A 155 -7.84 5.02 13.32
C ILE A 155 -7.98 6.21 14.27
N ALA A 156 -8.98 7.07 14.06
CA ALA A 156 -9.00 8.43 14.62
C ALA A 156 -10.16 8.71 15.62
N GLY A 157 -11.10 7.79 15.78
CA GLY A 157 -12.37 8.02 16.46
C GLY A 157 -12.28 8.34 17.95
N GLU A 158 -11.29 7.79 18.64
CA GLU A 158 -11.06 8.09 20.06
C GLU A 158 -10.64 9.56 20.27
N LEU A 159 -9.76 10.08 19.41
CA LEU A 159 -9.24 11.45 19.50
C LEU A 159 -10.17 12.48 18.86
N PHE A 160 -10.92 12.08 17.83
CA PHE A 160 -11.67 12.97 16.95
C PHE A 160 -13.08 12.47 16.62
N PRO A 161 -13.95 12.23 17.63
CA PRO A 161 -15.25 11.61 17.45
C PRO A 161 -16.20 12.43 16.55
N ASP A 162 -16.02 13.74 16.48
CA ASP A 162 -16.89 14.63 15.71
C ASP A 162 -16.77 14.44 14.20
N TRP A 163 -15.61 14.01 13.70
CA TRP A 163 -15.36 13.92 12.25
C TRP A 163 -14.76 12.59 11.79
N ALA A 164 -14.18 11.79 12.68
CA ALA A 164 -13.62 10.50 12.28
C ALA A 164 -14.69 9.54 11.75
N GLY A 165 -14.44 8.98 10.56
CA GLY A 165 -15.36 8.10 9.85
C GLY A 165 -16.53 8.84 9.20
N ARG A 166 -16.38 10.14 8.93
CA ARG A 166 -17.32 10.96 8.19
C ARG A 166 -16.57 11.68 7.07
N PHE A 167 -17.15 11.72 5.88
CA PHE A 167 -16.56 12.48 4.77
C PHE A 167 -16.44 13.97 5.11
N ARG A 168 -15.38 14.60 4.60
CA ARG A 168 -15.17 16.04 4.77
C ARG A 168 -16.33 16.84 4.16
N LYS A 169 -16.65 17.96 4.81
CA LYS A 169 -17.74 18.86 4.40
C LYS A 169 -17.24 20.13 3.71
N THR A 170 -15.92 20.22 3.54
CA THR A 170 -15.22 21.37 2.96
C THR A 170 -14.32 20.90 1.84
N ASP A 171 -14.10 21.78 0.88
CA ASP A 171 -13.17 21.55 -0.22
C ASP A 171 -11.74 21.82 0.26
N VAL A 172 -10.80 21.02 -0.23
CA VAL A 172 -9.41 21.00 0.23
C VAL A 172 -8.47 20.99 -0.96
N GLN A 173 -7.21 21.31 -0.71
CA GLN A 173 -6.13 21.17 -1.69
C GLN A 173 -5.01 20.33 -1.09
N VAL A 174 -4.54 19.33 -1.84
CA VAL A 174 -3.52 18.37 -1.41
C VAL A 174 -2.32 18.49 -2.35
N GLY A 175 -1.29 19.21 -1.93
CA GLY A 175 -0.19 19.56 -2.84
C GLY A 175 -0.71 20.42 -3.99
N SER A 176 -0.44 20.01 -5.23
CA SER A 176 -0.99 20.63 -6.45
C SER A 176 -2.37 20.09 -6.85
N HIS A 177 -2.84 19.02 -6.22
CA HIS A 177 -4.09 18.35 -6.56
C HIS A 177 -5.29 19.00 -5.87
N PHE A 178 -6.39 19.15 -6.61
CA PHE A 178 -7.70 19.54 -6.11
C PHE A 178 -8.64 18.33 -6.16
N PRO A 179 -8.86 17.64 -5.03
CA PRO A 179 -9.81 16.54 -4.96
C PRO A 179 -11.24 16.96 -5.33
N PRO A 180 -12.13 16.00 -5.63
CA PRO A 180 -13.55 16.28 -5.88
C PRO A 180 -14.20 17.16 -4.81
N SER A 181 -15.24 17.90 -5.18
CA SER A 181 -15.94 18.71 -4.20
C SER A 181 -16.58 17.84 -3.12
N SER A 182 -16.65 18.37 -1.90
CA SER A 182 -17.09 17.66 -0.69
C SER A 182 -18.48 17.02 -0.81
N HIS A 183 -19.39 17.65 -1.57
CA HIS A 183 -20.73 17.13 -1.82
C HIS A 183 -20.77 15.93 -2.78
N GLU A 184 -19.69 15.66 -3.51
CA GLU A 184 -19.57 14.55 -4.47
C GLU A 184 -18.86 13.33 -3.88
N ILE A 185 -18.17 13.47 -2.74
CA ILE A 185 -17.32 12.43 -2.16
C ILE A 185 -18.08 11.11 -1.98
N ALA A 186 -19.32 11.16 -1.49
CA ALA A 186 -20.11 9.96 -1.27
C ALA A 186 -20.34 9.17 -2.57
N VAL A 187 -20.58 9.86 -3.67
CA VAL A 187 -20.74 9.24 -5.00
C VAL A 187 -19.42 8.66 -5.47
N TYR A 188 -18.31 9.40 -5.32
CA TYR A 188 -16.99 8.93 -5.72
C TYR A 188 -16.52 7.71 -4.93
N ILE A 189 -16.74 7.67 -3.61
CA ILE A 189 -16.39 6.51 -2.77
C ILE A 189 -17.28 5.31 -3.09
N ASN A 190 -18.57 5.52 -3.32
CA ASN A 190 -19.45 4.44 -3.77
C ASN A 190 -18.97 3.84 -5.09
N ASN A 191 -18.69 4.68 -6.09
CA ASN A 191 -18.20 4.22 -7.39
C ASN A 191 -16.83 3.55 -7.27
N PHE A 192 -15.93 4.09 -6.44
CA PHE A 192 -14.65 3.47 -6.14
C PHE A 192 -14.81 2.04 -5.61
N CYS A 193 -15.71 1.82 -4.65
CA CYS A 193 -15.97 0.48 -4.09
C CYS A 193 -16.57 -0.48 -5.14
N LEU A 194 -17.50 0.01 -5.98
CA LEU A 194 -18.09 -0.80 -7.06
C LEU A 194 -17.06 -1.16 -8.14
N ASP A 195 -16.24 -0.21 -8.57
CA ASP A 195 -15.17 -0.42 -9.54
C ASP A 195 -14.11 -1.38 -8.99
N LEU A 196 -13.78 -1.28 -7.70
CA LEU A 196 -12.85 -2.20 -7.03
C LEU A 196 -13.38 -3.65 -7.07
N ASP A 197 -14.65 -3.85 -6.70
CA ASP A 197 -15.26 -5.18 -6.74
C ASP A 197 -15.27 -5.76 -8.17
N GLU A 198 -15.60 -4.94 -9.17
CA GLU A 198 -15.57 -5.38 -10.57
C GLU A 198 -14.15 -5.74 -11.01
N ARG A 199 -13.15 -4.89 -10.74
CA ARG A 199 -11.75 -5.14 -11.12
C ARG A 199 -11.18 -6.40 -10.49
N LEU A 200 -11.51 -6.67 -9.22
CA LEU A 200 -11.11 -7.89 -8.52
C LEU A 200 -11.60 -9.17 -9.22
N ARG A 201 -12.76 -9.10 -9.89
CA ARG A 201 -13.33 -10.25 -10.64
C ARG A 201 -12.61 -10.54 -11.96
N HIS A 202 -11.78 -9.62 -12.46
CA HIS A 202 -11.11 -9.72 -13.76
C HIS A 202 -9.58 -9.86 -13.69
N LEU A 203 -9.00 -10.06 -12.52
CA LEU A 203 -7.56 -10.30 -12.36
C LEU A 203 -7.10 -11.56 -13.12
N GLN A 204 -6.01 -11.45 -13.87
CA GLN A 204 -5.48 -12.52 -14.73
C GLN A 204 -4.02 -12.89 -14.42
N ASP A 205 -3.20 -11.95 -13.95
CA ASP A 205 -1.77 -12.12 -13.74
C ASP A 205 -1.20 -11.03 -12.80
N ALA A 206 0.11 -11.09 -12.54
CA ALA A 206 0.83 -10.12 -11.71
C ALA A 206 0.69 -8.66 -12.21
N ALA A 207 0.63 -8.46 -13.54
CA ALA A 207 0.49 -7.13 -14.12
C ALA A 207 -0.90 -6.55 -13.80
N SER A 208 -1.97 -7.34 -13.96
CA SER A 208 -3.32 -6.92 -13.60
C SER A 208 -3.48 -6.64 -12.09
N ILE A 209 -2.75 -7.38 -11.25
CA ILE A 209 -2.70 -7.13 -9.79
C ILE A 209 -1.98 -5.80 -9.51
N ALA A 210 -0.82 -5.56 -10.14
CA ALA A 210 -0.09 -4.30 -9.98
C ALA A 210 -0.90 -3.09 -10.45
N GLU A 211 -1.60 -3.21 -11.59
CA GLU A 211 -2.53 -2.19 -12.09
C GLU A 211 -3.66 -1.91 -11.11
N LEU A 212 -4.25 -2.95 -10.52
CA LEU A 212 -5.29 -2.81 -9.51
C LEU A 212 -4.76 -2.05 -8.28
N LEU A 213 -3.62 -2.48 -7.73
CA LEU A 213 -3.03 -1.86 -6.54
C LEU A 213 -2.67 -0.40 -6.80
N ALA A 214 -2.06 -0.09 -7.94
CA ALA A 214 -1.77 1.27 -8.36
C ALA A 214 -3.05 2.12 -8.47
N TRP A 215 -4.10 1.58 -9.09
CA TRP A 215 -5.37 2.28 -9.21
C TRP A 215 -6.01 2.54 -7.85
N VAL A 216 -6.03 1.57 -6.93
CA VAL A 216 -6.58 1.76 -5.59
C VAL A 216 -5.81 2.83 -4.82
N ASP A 217 -4.49 2.70 -4.82
CA ASP A 217 -3.56 3.59 -4.11
C ASP A 217 -3.75 5.04 -4.56
N TRP A 218 -3.69 5.27 -5.87
CA TRP A 218 -3.92 6.59 -6.44
C TRP A 218 -5.36 7.07 -6.23
N ARG A 219 -6.36 6.26 -6.62
CA ARG A 219 -7.75 6.71 -6.74
C ARG A 219 -8.34 7.11 -5.40
N PHE A 220 -8.05 6.35 -4.34
CA PHE A 220 -8.50 6.69 -2.99
C PHE A 220 -7.91 8.04 -2.53
N GLN A 221 -6.62 8.23 -2.78
CA GLN A 221 -5.91 9.45 -2.40
C GLN A 221 -6.32 10.66 -3.25
N TRP A 222 -6.68 10.44 -4.51
CA TRP A 222 -7.25 11.43 -5.42
C TRP A 222 -8.63 11.90 -4.98
N ILE A 223 -9.48 10.99 -4.45
CA ILE A 223 -10.80 11.33 -3.88
C ILE A 223 -10.63 12.15 -2.58
N HIS A 224 -9.63 11.77 -1.76
CA HIS A 224 -9.30 12.42 -0.49
C HIS A 224 -10.53 12.65 0.42
N PRO A 225 -11.21 11.57 0.84
CA PRO A 225 -12.56 11.66 1.40
C PRO A 225 -12.67 12.29 2.79
N TYR A 226 -11.60 12.31 3.57
CA TYR A 226 -11.62 12.70 4.99
C TYR A 226 -10.89 14.01 5.27
N LYS A 227 -11.13 14.58 6.46
CA LYS A 227 -10.50 15.82 6.92
C LYS A 227 -8.99 15.66 7.11
N ASP A 228 -8.55 14.51 7.63
CA ASP A 228 -7.15 14.17 7.86
C ASP A 228 -7.00 12.64 7.80
N PHE A 229 -5.77 12.12 7.92
CA PHE A 229 -5.47 10.68 7.97
C PHE A 229 -5.91 9.84 6.76
N ASN A 230 -6.12 10.48 5.60
CA ASN A 230 -6.44 9.80 4.34
C ASN A 230 -5.38 8.76 3.97
N GLY A 231 -4.09 9.13 4.02
CA GLY A 231 -3.00 8.19 3.71
C GLY A 231 -2.89 6.99 4.64
N ARG A 232 -3.30 7.13 5.91
CA ARG A 232 -3.30 6.01 6.87
C ARG A 232 -4.46 5.05 6.59
N THR A 233 -5.62 5.60 6.23
CA THR A 233 -6.78 4.82 5.78
C THR A 233 -6.48 4.09 4.46
N GLY A 234 -5.88 4.78 3.49
CA GLY A 234 -5.50 4.20 2.20
C GLY A 234 -4.49 3.05 2.32
N ARG A 235 -3.54 3.15 3.27
CA ARG A 235 -2.61 2.05 3.55
C ARG A 235 -3.29 0.83 4.15
N ILE A 236 -4.19 1.00 5.14
CA ILE A 236 -4.97 -0.15 5.66
C ILE A 236 -5.82 -0.78 4.56
N LEU A 237 -6.38 0.02 3.66
CA LEU A 237 -7.09 -0.46 2.48
C LEU A 237 -6.18 -1.31 1.56
N LEU A 238 -4.94 -0.87 1.29
CA LEU A 238 -3.97 -1.63 0.51
C LEU A 238 -3.55 -2.92 1.21
N VAL A 239 -3.34 -2.89 2.54
CA VAL A 239 -3.06 -4.10 3.32
C VAL A 239 -4.24 -5.08 3.26
N ALA A 240 -5.47 -4.59 3.38
CA ALA A 240 -6.67 -5.42 3.24
C ALA A 240 -6.71 -6.09 1.86
N LEU A 241 -6.41 -5.35 0.79
CA LEU A 241 -6.35 -5.94 -0.55
C LEU A 241 -5.20 -6.93 -0.71
N GLY A 242 -4.02 -6.63 -0.18
CA GLY A 242 -2.89 -7.56 -0.17
C GLY A 242 -3.27 -8.87 0.52
N TYR A 243 -3.85 -8.77 1.71
CA TYR A 243 -4.32 -9.93 2.47
C TYR A 243 -5.39 -10.73 1.71
N LYS A 244 -6.36 -10.06 1.08
CA LYS A 244 -7.37 -10.70 0.22
C LYS A 244 -6.79 -11.43 -0.98
N LEU A 245 -5.67 -10.95 -1.51
CA LEU A 245 -4.99 -11.52 -2.67
C LEU A 245 -3.89 -12.52 -2.28
N GLY A 246 -3.68 -12.78 -0.99
CA GLY A 246 -2.59 -13.65 -0.54
C GLY A 246 -1.19 -13.04 -0.73
N LEU A 247 -1.12 -11.71 -0.83
CA LEU A 247 0.11 -10.95 -0.95
C LEU A 247 0.63 -10.55 0.45
N PRO A 248 1.93 -10.40 0.61
CA PRO A 248 2.57 -9.92 1.83
C PRO A 248 2.17 -8.46 2.07
N PRO A 249 2.36 -7.97 3.30
CA PRO A 249 2.33 -6.55 3.55
C PRO A 249 3.40 -5.84 2.70
N ALA A 250 2.98 -4.80 1.96
CA ALA A 250 3.86 -3.93 1.21
C ALA A 250 3.62 -2.49 1.66
N ASP A 251 4.68 -1.79 2.07
CA ASP A 251 4.62 -0.35 2.33
C ASP A 251 5.09 0.42 1.08
N PRO A 252 4.20 1.22 0.46
CA PRO A 252 4.56 1.97 -0.72
C PRO A 252 5.59 3.09 -0.51
N ALA A 253 5.95 3.41 0.74
CA ALA A 253 6.90 4.48 1.08
C ALA A 253 8.01 4.03 2.06
N ALA A 254 8.42 2.75 2.01
CA ALA A 254 9.32 2.12 2.99
C ALA A 254 10.75 2.72 3.11
N SER A 255 11.16 3.63 2.23
CA SER A 255 12.44 4.33 2.29
C SER A 255 12.30 5.76 1.79
N GLU A 256 13.20 6.66 2.17
CA GLU A 256 13.16 8.06 1.74
C GLU A 256 13.23 8.21 0.20
N SER A 257 14.10 7.45 -0.47
CA SER A 257 14.15 7.43 -1.94
C SER A 257 12.89 6.79 -2.54
N GLY A 258 12.36 5.74 -1.92
CA GLY A 258 11.12 5.09 -2.33
C GLY A 258 9.90 6.00 -2.18
N LYS A 259 9.88 6.83 -1.14
CA LYS A 259 8.84 7.82 -0.86
C LYS A 259 8.82 8.92 -1.91
N ALA A 260 9.99 9.46 -2.29
CA ALA A 260 10.07 10.44 -3.36
C ALA A 260 9.56 9.87 -4.69
N ALA A 261 10.03 8.68 -5.09
CA ALA A 261 9.59 8.00 -6.31
C ALA A 261 8.08 7.70 -6.31
N TYR A 262 7.55 7.26 -5.17
CA TYR A 262 6.12 7.03 -4.98
C TYR A 262 5.29 8.31 -5.13
N LEU A 263 5.74 9.42 -4.56
CA LEU A 263 5.08 10.72 -4.69
C LEU A 263 5.09 11.24 -6.13
N ASP A 264 6.20 11.05 -6.86
CA ASP A 264 6.27 11.35 -8.29
C ASP A 264 5.31 10.50 -9.11
N ALA A 265 5.24 9.19 -8.81
CA ALA A 265 4.31 8.29 -9.48
C ALA A 265 2.84 8.68 -9.25
N LEU A 266 2.48 9.09 -8.02
CA LEU A 266 1.15 9.64 -7.73
C LEU A 266 0.86 10.92 -8.50
N ARG A 267 1.84 11.82 -8.65
CA ARG A 267 1.69 13.06 -9.45
C ARG A 267 1.51 12.75 -10.94
N SER A 268 2.20 11.75 -11.46
CA SER A 268 2.00 11.27 -12.85
C SER A 268 0.57 10.76 -13.02
N ALA A 269 0.08 9.98 -12.06
CA ALA A 269 -1.28 9.45 -12.08
C ALA A 269 -2.34 10.56 -11.98
N ASP A 270 -2.12 11.60 -11.17
CA ASP A 270 -2.97 12.79 -11.11
C ASP A 270 -3.06 13.51 -12.49
N SER A 271 -2.02 13.37 -13.33
CA SER A 271 -1.94 13.93 -14.68
C SER A 271 -2.44 12.97 -15.78
N GLY A 272 -2.94 11.79 -15.40
CA GLY A 272 -3.50 10.77 -16.31
C GLY A 272 -2.55 9.66 -16.72
N ASP A 273 -1.31 9.63 -16.20
CA ASP A 273 -0.35 8.57 -16.46
C ASP A 273 -0.10 7.73 -15.19
N ILE A 274 -0.81 6.61 -15.08
CA ILE A 274 -0.68 5.68 -13.94
C ILE A 274 0.50 4.71 -14.09
N GLY A 275 1.13 4.65 -15.27
CA GLY A 275 2.18 3.67 -15.60
C GLY A 275 3.31 3.62 -14.57
N PRO A 276 3.90 4.75 -14.16
CA PRO A 276 4.97 4.76 -13.15
C PRO A 276 4.54 4.15 -11.81
N LEU A 277 3.29 4.36 -11.40
CA LEU A 277 2.77 3.79 -10.15
C LEU A 277 2.54 2.28 -10.29
N THR A 278 2.05 1.85 -11.45
CA THR A 278 1.90 0.42 -11.80
C THR A 278 3.25 -0.30 -11.80
N GLU A 279 4.28 0.25 -12.42
CA GLU A 279 5.62 -0.34 -12.44
C GLU A 279 6.21 -0.46 -11.02
N LEU A 280 6.00 0.57 -10.21
CA LEU A 280 6.43 0.59 -8.81
C LEU A 280 5.70 -0.46 -7.97
N TRP A 281 4.41 -0.72 -8.22
CA TRP A 281 3.70 -1.86 -7.60
C TRP A 281 4.17 -3.21 -8.16
N LEU A 282 4.40 -3.32 -9.48
CA LEU A 282 4.85 -4.55 -10.12
C LEU A 282 6.21 -5.00 -9.62
N SER A 283 7.18 -4.08 -9.51
CA SER A 283 8.50 -4.36 -8.94
C SER A 283 8.41 -4.95 -7.54
N ARG A 284 7.48 -4.49 -6.71
CA ARG A 284 7.28 -5.00 -5.35
C ARG A 284 6.70 -6.40 -5.32
N LEU A 285 5.81 -6.72 -6.25
CA LEU A 285 5.28 -8.08 -6.37
C LEU A 285 6.38 -9.07 -6.75
N GLY A 286 7.39 -8.65 -7.50
CA GLY A 286 8.51 -9.49 -7.94
C GLY A 286 9.78 -9.43 -7.08
N SER A 287 9.86 -8.59 -6.04
CA SER A 287 11.07 -8.41 -5.21
C SER A 287 10.98 -9.08 -3.83
N VAL A 288 10.05 -10.02 -3.64
CA VAL A 288 9.92 -10.74 -2.35
C VAL A 288 10.67 -12.06 -2.44
N ASP A 289 11.99 -11.97 -2.27
CA ASP A 289 12.91 -13.10 -2.08
C ASP A 289 13.00 -13.52 -0.60
#